data_AF-A0A1W2ERF3-F1
#
_entry.id   AF-A0A1W2ERF3-F1
#
_cell.length_a   1.000
_cell.length_b   1.000
_cell.length_c   1.000
_cell.angle_alpha   90.00
_cell.angle_beta   90.00
_cell.angle_gamma   90.00
#
_symmetry.space_group_name_H-M   'P 1'
#
loop_
_entity.id
_entity.type
_entity.pdbx_description
1 polymer ?
#
loop_
_entity_poly.entity_id
_entity_poly.type
_entity_poly.pdbx_seq_one_letter_code
_entity_poly.pdbx_strand_id
1 'polypeptide(L)'
;MLANLLDFYERYPDILLHLKGIDRASLKPDLIESLDFHGKRQREIFDVAQFYKIDERAQVMLHDLSAQMQEDGLDSMFNNVRLPFPAMLLTVPEPKVGEWPAALITQDDNVLYSQIYLANNHGLFPNLLIFKSQGASVDILHSPTFALSQVIGDKVTEEEAIKQEKSLCVGFLAMAVGMSILFEHKAMLEKEEVPAYPRAERRRVQKSGRTLPNKSIIKVKLGELGRRQLEATSDKREANEESSPKRRAHWVQGHFMRNRSGGISWRNPHIRGAGPLLEQERHLSSNED
;
A
#
# COMPACT_ATOMS: atom_id res chain seq x y z
N MET A 1 12.26 -2.50 4.59
CA MET A 1 11.31 -3.22 3.73
C MET A 1 11.83 -3.46 2.31
N LEU A 2 11.82 -2.47 1.41
CA LEU A 2 12.03 -2.69 -0.04
C LEU A 2 13.31 -3.45 -0.40
N ALA A 3 14.49 -3.02 0.07
CA ALA A 3 15.75 -3.71 -0.24
C ALA A 3 15.71 -5.18 0.21
N ASN A 4 15.24 -5.44 1.44
CA ASN A 4 15.09 -6.80 1.96
C ASN A 4 14.13 -7.66 1.12
N LEU A 5 13.03 -7.07 0.63
CA LEU A 5 12.07 -7.76 -0.23
C LEU A 5 12.69 -8.17 -1.57
N LEU A 6 13.43 -7.26 -2.21
CA LEU A 6 14.12 -7.54 -3.47
C LEU A 6 15.20 -8.62 -3.27
N ASP A 7 16.05 -8.46 -2.26
CA ASP A 7 17.12 -9.41 -1.92
C ASP A 7 16.58 -10.80 -1.52
N PHE A 8 15.36 -10.84 -0.97
CA PHE A 8 14.67 -12.09 -0.63
C PHE A 8 14.24 -12.82 -1.91
N TYR A 9 13.57 -12.13 -2.84
CA TYR A 9 13.10 -12.74 -4.08
C TYR A 9 14.22 -13.03 -5.09
N GLU A 10 15.36 -12.34 -5.01
CA GLU A 10 16.58 -12.74 -5.73
C GLU A 10 17.04 -14.16 -5.37
N ARG A 11 16.83 -14.58 -4.12
CA ARG A 11 17.28 -15.88 -3.58
C ARG A 11 16.14 -16.85 -3.25
N TYR A 12 14.91 -16.50 -3.64
CA TYR A 12 13.76 -17.38 -3.44
C TYR A 12 13.82 -18.57 -4.41
N PRO A 13 13.49 -19.79 -3.95
CA PRO A 13 12.99 -20.14 -2.60
C PRO A 13 14.08 -20.49 -1.58
N ASP A 14 15.34 -20.62 -2.00
CA ASP A 14 16.41 -21.16 -1.16
C ASP A 14 16.61 -20.38 0.16
N ILE A 15 16.46 -19.06 0.14
CA ILE A 15 16.55 -18.26 1.37
C ILE A 15 15.40 -18.56 2.35
N LEU A 16 14.18 -18.81 1.85
CA LEU A 16 13.05 -19.17 2.69
C LEU A 16 13.27 -20.54 3.32
N LEU A 17 13.71 -21.53 2.52
CA LEU A 17 14.03 -22.87 2.99
C LEU A 17 15.13 -22.84 4.06
N HIS A 18 16.20 -22.06 3.81
CA HIS A 18 17.28 -21.88 4.76
C HIS A 18 16.80 -21.28 6.09
N LEU A 19 15.99 -20.22 6.05
CA LEU A 19 15.44 -19.58 7.25
C LEU A 19 14.51 -20.51 8.04
N LYS A 20 13.85 -21.45 7.37
CA LYS A 20 12.99 -22.47 7.98
C LYS A 20 13.72 -23.76 8.36
N GLY A 21 15.03 -23.86 8.09
CA GLY A 21 15.82 -25.06 8.37
C GLY A 21 15.41 -26.28 7.55
N ILE A 22 14.86 -26.08 6.35
CA ILE A 22 14.34 -27.14 5.49
C ILE A 22 15.40 -27.51 4.46
N ASP A 23 15.70 -28.80 4.36
CA ASP A 23 16.47 -29.33 3.23
C ASP A 23 15.59 -29.35 1.98
N ARG A 24 16.03 -28.68 0.92
CA ARG A 24 15.33 -28.64 -0.37
C ARG A 24 15.07 -30.05 -0.92
N ALA A 25 15.99 -30.99 -0.71
CA ALA A 25 15.83 -32.37 -1.19
C ALA A 25 14.73 -33.15 -0.47
N SER A 26 14.26 -32.67 0.69
CA SER A 26 13.17 -33.29 1.46
C SER A 26 11.77 -32.95 0.92
N LEU A 27 11.66 -31.95 0.05
CA LEU A 27 10.37 -31.49 -0.50
C LEU A 27 9.98 -32.28 -1.75
N LYS A 28 8.67 -32.37 -2.01
CA LYS A 28 8.14 -32.98 -3.24
C LYS A 28 8.59 -32.17 -4.47
N PRO A 29 8.99 -32.83 -5.58
CA PRO A 29 9.44 -32.14 -6.79
C PRO A 29 8.48 -31.06 -7.31
N ASP A 30 7.17 -31.36 -7.38
CA ASP A 30 6.16 -30.41 -7.88
C ASP A 30 6.06 -29.13 -7.03
N LEU A 31 6.29 -29.24 -5.71
CA LEU A 31 6.30 -28.09 -4.81
C LEU A 31 7.55 -27.23 -5.06
N ILE A 32 8.71 -27.88 -5.25
CA ILE A 32 9.96 -27.19 -5.56
C ILE A 32 9.83 -26.43 -6.88
N GLU A 33 9.30 -27.06 -7.93
CA GLU A 33 9.07 -26.42 -9.23
C GLU A 33 8.12 -25.22 -9.10
N SER A 34 7.03 -25.37 -8.35
CA SER A 34 6.08 -24.29 -8.10
C SER A 34 6.72 -23.12 -7.35
N LEU A 35 7.56 -23.39 -6.35
CA LEU A 35 8.32 -22.38 -5.61
C LEU A 35 9.32 -21.65 -6.53
N ASP A 36 10.11 -22.38 -7.30
CA ASP A 36 11.07 -21.76 -8.24
C ASP A 36 10.35 -20.88 -9.27
N PHE A 37 9.25 -21.38 -9.84
CA PHE A 37 8.42 -20.63 -10.78
C PHE A 37 7.87 -19.35 -10.14
N HIS A 38 7.33 -19.44 -8.93
CA HIS A 38 6.84 -18.29 -8.18
C HIS A 38 7.94 -17.25 -7.94
N GLY A 39 9.11 -17.68 -7.48
CA GLY A 39 10.26 -16.78 -7.28
C GLY A 39 10.67 -16.07 -8.56
N LYS A 40 10.76 -16.82 -9.67
CA LYS A 40 11.05 -16.23 -10.99
C LYS A 40 9.99 -15.21 -11.40
N ARG A 41 8.70 -15.55 -11.26
CA ARG A 41 7.60 -14.66 -11.65
C ARG A 41 7.58 -13.38 -10.81
N GLN A 42 7.83 -13.47 -9.51
CA GLN A 42 7.92 -12.28 -8.63
C GLN A 42 9.06 -11.37 -9.04
N ARG A 43 10.24 -11.92 -9.37
CA ARG A 43 11.37 -11.13 -9.88
C ARG A 43 11.02 -10.39 -11.17
N GLU A 44 10.41 -11.09 -12.14
CA GLU A 44 9.96 -10.47 -13.39
C GLU A 44 8.98 -9.32 -13.14
N ILE A 45 8.03 -9.50 -12.21
CA ILE A 45 7.10 -8.43 -11.84
C ILE A 45 7.84 -7.26 -11.18
N PHE A 46 8.77 -7.50 -10.26
CA PHE A 46 9.55 -6.45 -9.62
C PHE A 46 10.49 -5.70 -10.57
N ASP A 47 10.84 -6.27 -11.71
CA ASP A 47 11.65 -5.60 -12.72
C ASP A 47 10.86 -4.57 -13.53
N VAL A 48 9.56 -4.78 -13.71
CA VAL A 48 8.66 -3.84 -14.41
C VAL A 48 7.82 -2.98 -13.46
N ALA A 49 7.78 -3.32 -12.17
CA ALA A 49 6.96 -2.61 -11.19
C ALA A 49 7.51 -1.23 -10.84
N GLN A 50 6.61 -0.25 -10.77
CA GLN A 50 6.91 1.05 -10.23
C GLN A 50 6.83 1.02 -8.69
N PHE A 51 7.88 1.49 -8.02
CA PHE A 51 7.94 1.46 -6.56
C PHE A 51 7.47 2.78 -5.95
N TYR A 52 6.53 2.69 -5.02
CA TYR A 52 5.97 3.83 -4.31
C TYR A 52 6.24 3.71 -2.82
N LYS A 53 6.70 4.81 -2.22
CA LYS A 53 6.85 4.96 -0.79
C LYS A 53 6.00 6.11 -0.31
N ILE A 54 4.90 5.79 0.39
CA ILE A 54 4.01 6.79 0.96
C ILE A 54 4.67 7.37 2.22
N ASP A 55 4.57 8.69 2.41
CA ASP A 55 4.94 9.32 3.68
C ASP A 55 3.84 9.14 4.75
N GLU A 56 4.15 9.48 6.00
CA GLU A 56 3.24 9.27 7.13
C GLU A 56 1.91 10.02 6.98
N ARG A 57 1.94 11.29 6.58
CA ARG A 57 0.71 12.09 6.46
C ARG A 57 -0.14 11.65 5.28
N ALA A 58 0.47 11.30 4.15
CA ALA A 58 -0.24 10.79 2.99
C ALA A 58 -0.80 9.40 3.26
N GLN A 59 -0.11 8.55 4.03
CA GLN A 59 -0.64 7.25 4.45
C GLN A 59 -1.93 7.43 5.26
N VAL A 60 -1.95 8.34 6.25
CA VAL A 60 -3.15 8.59 7.06
C VAL A 60 -4.31 9.04 6.17
N MET A 61 -4.09 10.04 5.32
CA MET A 61 -5.14 10.53 4.41
C MET A 61 -5.64 9.42 3.46
N LEU A 62 -4.74 8.67 2.84
CA LEU A 62 -5.10 7.60 1.90
C LEU A 62 -5.82 6.44 2.60
N HIS A 63 -5.46 6.14 3.85
CA HIS A 63 -6.15 5.15 4.67
C HIS A 63 -7.59 5.59 4.96
N ASP A 64 -7.79 6.81 5.42
CA ASP A 64 -9.13 7.37 5.70
C ASP A 64 -10.01 7.38 4.45
N LEU A 65 -9.45 7.79 3.30
CA LEU A 65 -10.14 7.76 2.03
C LEU A 65 -10.47 6.33 1.57
N SER A 66 -9.55 5.38 1.80
CA SER A 66 -9.76 3.97 1.45
C SER A 66 -10.89 3.35 2.27
N ALA A 67 -10.98 3.68 3.56
CA ALA A 67 -12.08 3.27 4.40
C ALA A 67 -13.41 3.85 3.89
N GLN A 68 -13.45 5.15 3.55
CA GLN A 68 -14.64 5.78 2.97
C GLN A 68 -15.07 5.13 1.65
N MET A 69 -14.12 4.79 0.77
CA MET A 69 -14.42 4.09 -0.49
C MET A 69 -15.09 2.72 -0.24
N GLN A 70 -14.67 2.00 0.81
CA GLN A 70 -15.27 0.72 1.19
C GLN A 70 -16.68 0.91 1.78
N GLU A 71 -16.86 1.89 2.67
CA GLU A 71 -18.17 2.25 3.23
C GLU A 71 -19.17 2.65 2.15
N ASP A 72 -18.71 3.36 1.11
CA ASP A 72 -19.51 3.80 -0.03
C ASP A 72 -19.69 2.68 -1.09
N GLY A 73 -19.13 1.49 -0.87
CA GLY A 73 -19.21 0.33 -1.77
C GLY A 73 -18.60 0.58 -3.15
N LEU A 74 -17.49 1.32 -3.22
CA LEU A 74 -16.78 1.64 -4.47
C LEU A 74 -15.78 0.54 -4.90
N ASP A 75 -15.50 -0.42 -4.03
CA ASP A 75 -14.63 -1.57 -4.24
C ASP A 75 -14.98 -2.37 -5.50
N SER A 76 -16.26 -2.59 -5.75
CA SER A 76 -16.77 -3.26 -6.96
C SER A 76 -16.41 -2.57 -8.29
N MET A 77 -15.94 -1.32 -8.25
CA MET A 77 -15.56 -0.53 -9.43
C MET A 77 -14.05 -0.38 -9.60
N PHE A 78 -13.22 -0.94 -8.71
CA PHE A 78 -11.76 -0.77 -8.74
C PHE A 78 -11.14 -1.24 -10.04
N ASN A 79 -11.68 -2.32 -10.64
CA ASN A 79 -11.18 -2.86 -11.90
C ASN A 79 -11.41 -1.95 -13.12
N ASN A 80 -12.32 -0.97 -13.03
CA ASN A 80 -12.54 0.02 -14.07
C ASN A 80 -11.52 1.16 -14.02
N VAL A 81 -10.70 1.22 -12.98
CA VAL A 81 -9.62 2.20 -12.84
C VAL A 81 -8.35 1.62 -13.44
N ARG A 82 -7.76 2.36 -14.39
CA ARG A 82 -6.46 2.02 -14.96
C ARG A 82 -5.38 2.49 -14.00
N LEU A 83 -4.59 1.55 -13.49
CA LEU A 83 -3.41 1.89 -12.72
C LEU A 83 -2.40 2.59 -13.64
N PRO A 84 -1.58 3.51 -13.10
CA PRO A 84 -0.60 4.24 -13.89
C PRO A 84 0.50 3.34 -14.48
N PHE A 85 0.63 2.12 -13.98
CA PHE A 85 1.60 1.11 -14.39
C PHE A 85 0.97 -0.29 -14.29
N PRO A 86 1.42 -1.27 -15.11
CA PRO A 86 0.92 -2.65 -15.05
C PRO A 86 1.25 -3.34 -13.72
N ALA A 87 2.30 -2.89 -13.02
CA ALA A 87 2.67 -3.37 -11.70
C ALA A 87 3.11 -2.20 -10.80
N MET A 88 2.66 -2.24 -9.56
CA MET A 88 2.94 -1.24 -8.53
C MET A 88 3.31 -1.95 -7.23
N LEU A 89 4.47 -1.61 -6.65
CA LEU A 89 4.81 -2.01 -5.29
C LEU A 89 4.64 -0.81 -4.37
N LEU A 90 3.67 -0.89 -3.45
CA LEU A 90 3.33 0.16 -2.51
C LEU A 90 3.88 -0.17 -1.12
N THR A 91 4.67 0.76 -0.56
CA THR A 91 5.22 0.66 0.80
C THR A 91 4.75 1.82 1.65
N VAL A 92 4.46 1.53 2.92
CA VAL A 92 4.12 2.52 3.94
C VAL A 92 5.32 2.82 4.84
N PRO A 93 5.30 3.89 5.65
CA PRO A 93 6.25 4.09 6.73
C PRO A 93 6.33 2.88 7.66
N GLU A 94 7.50 2.69 8.26
CA GLU A 94 7.71 1.62 9.24
C GLU A 94 6.84 1.88 10.47
N PRO A 95 5.99 0.92 10.87
CA PRO A 95 5.14 1.08 12.04
C PRO A 95 5.98 1.03 13.32
N LYS A 96 5.52 1.71 14.38
CA LYS A 96 6.18 1.67 15.69
C LYS A 96 6.11 0.29 16.35
N VAL A 97 5.04 -0.45 16.08
CA VAL A 97 4.75 -1.77 16.66
C VAL A 97 4.06 -2.63 15.60
N GLY A 98 4.38 -3.92 15.57
CA GLY A 98 3.69 -4.91 14.74
C GLY A 98 4.39 -5.17 13.41
N GLU A 99 3.61 -5.63 12.44
CA GLU A 99 4.08 -5.98 11.11
C GLU A 99 4.09 -4.78 10.18
N TRP A 100 5.11 -4.69 9.34
CA TRP A 100 5.29 -3.68 8.32
C TRP A 100 4.86 -4.23 6.95
N PRO A 101 3.66 -3.87 6.46
CA PRO A 101 3.16 -4.38 5.19
C PRO A 101 3.74 -3.63 3.99
N ALA A 102 3.89 -4.35 2.89
CA ALA A 102 4.03 -3.82 1.54
C ALA A 102 3.08 -4.57 0.61
N ALA A 103 2.47 -3.87 -0.34
CA ALA A 103 1.52 -4.47 -1.28
C ALA A 103 2.07 -4.44 -2.70
N LEU A 104 2.11 -5.59 -3.35
CA LEU A 104 2.29 -5.68 -4.80
C LEU A 104 0.92 -5.77 -5.45
N ILE A 105 0.65 -4.84 -6.34
CA ILE A 105 -0.60 -4.75 -7.09
C ILE A 105 -0.23 -4.80 -8.57
N THR A 106 -0.84 -5.74 -9.29
CA THR A 106 -0.67 -5.87 -10.74
C THR A 106 -2.03 -5.79 -11.41
N GLN A 107 -2.07 -5.23 -12.61
CA GLN A 107 -3.26 -5.15 -13.43
C GLN A 107 -3.00 -5.86 -14.75
N ASP A 108 -3.84 -6.86 -15.05
CA ASP A 108 -3.90 -7.52 -16.34
C ASP A 108 -5.30 -7.32 -16.91
N ASP A 109 -5.41 -6.57 -17.99
CA ASP A 109 -6.68 -6.06 -18.53
C ASP A 109 -7.60 -5.44 -17.47
N ASN A 110 -8.70 -6.12 -17.12
CA ASN A 110 -9.70 -5.71 -16.14
C ASN A 110 -9.64 -6.55 -14.84
N VAL A 111 -8.53 -7.24 -14.61
CA VAL A 111 -8.28 -8.05 -13.42
C VAL A 111 -7.15 -7.41 -12.63
N LEU A 112 -7.39 -7.24 -11.34
CA LEU A 112 -6.40 -6.73 -10.38
C LEU A 112 -5.94 -7.88 -9.49
N TYR A 113 -4.64 -8.04 -9.35
CA TYR A 113 -4.07 -8.97 -8.38
C TYR A 113 -3.37 -8.19 -7.28
N SER A 114 -3.73 -8.44 -6.02
CA SER A 114 -3.07 -7.86 -4.85
C SER A 114 -2.44 -8.95 -3.98
N GLN A 115 -1.24 -8.65 -3.51
CA GLN A 115 -0.39 -9.54 -2.71
C GLN A 115 0.24 -8.72 -1.59
N ILE A 116 0.32 -9.29 -0.39
CA ILE A 116 0.89 -8.62 0.80
C ILE A 116 2.17 -9.32 1.22
N TYR A 117 3.23 -8.54 1.39
CA TYR A 117 4.44 -8.98 2.08
C TYR A 117 4.49 -8.29 3.44
N LEU A 118 4.89 -9.02 4.46
CA LEU A 118 5.02 -8.49 5.82
C LEU A 118 6.49 -8.52 6.22
N ALA A 119 6.91 -7.56 7.01
CA ALA A 119 8.20 -7.61 7.69
C ALA A 119 8.04 -7.25 9.15
N ASN A 120 8.88 -7.81 10.00
CA ASN A 120 9.04 -7.36 11.38
C ASN A 120 10.49 -7.61 11.82
N ASN A 121 10.75 -7.48 13.12
CA ASN A 121 12.09 -7.70 13.69
C ASN A 121 12.63 -9.13 13.49
N HIS A 122 11.77 -10.10 13.17
CA HIS A 122 12.11 -11.50 12.92
C HIS A 122 12.34 -11.82 11.44
N GLY A 123 12.11 -10.86 10.54
CA GLY A 123 12.41 -11.02 9.12
C GLY A 123 11.26 -10.64 8.19
N LEU A 124 11.37 -11.08 6.95
CA LEU A 124 10.36 -10.90 5.90
C LEU A 124 9.51 -12.17 5.78
N PHE A 125 8.19 -11.98 5.70
CA PHE A 125 7.20 -13.01 5.44
C PHE A 125 6.65 -12.78 4.01
N PRO A 126 6.92 -13.70 3.08
CA PRO A 126 6.32 -13.63 1.75
C PRO A 126 4.81 -13.81 1.82
N ASN A 127 4.11 -13.42 0.75
CA ASN A 127 2.67 -13.58 0.69
C ASN A 127 2.28 -15.06 0.74
N LEU A 128 1.19 -15.34 1.45
CA LEU A 128 0.56 -16.65 1.48
C LEU A 128 -0.54 -16.74 0.41
N LEU A 129 -1.25 -15.63 0.18
CA LEU A 129 -2.38 -15.59 -0.75
C LEU A 129 -2.14 -14.56 -1.87
N ILE A 130 -2.92 -14.69 -2.93
CA ILE A 130 -3.03 -13.73 -4.02
C ILE A 130 -4.51 -13.46 -4.21
N PHE A 131 -4.92 -12.20 -4.06
CA PHE A 131 -6.31 -11.79 -4.21
C PHE A 131 -6.52 -11.29 -5.64
N LYS A 132 -7.38 -11.99 -6.38
CA LYS A 132 -7.74 -11.67 -7.76
C LYS A 132 -9.10 -10.99 -7.75
N SER A 133 -9.12 -9.67 -7.95
CA SER A 133 -10.32 -8.84 -7.98
C SER A 133 -10.76 -8.56 -9.41
N GLN A 134 -12.03 -8.82 -9.71
CA GLN A 134 -12.67 -8.50 -10.99
C GLN A 134 -14.12 -8.07 -10.74
N GLY A 135 -14.38 -6.78 -10.85
CA GLY A 135 -15.65 -6.18 -10.49
C GLY A 135 -15.94 -6.39 -9.00
N ALA A 136 -17.14 -6.88 -8.68
CA ALA A 136 -17.54 -7.23 -7.32
C ALA A 136 -17.01 -8.60 -6.84
N SER A 137 -16.36 -9.38 -7.71
CA SER A 137 -15.84 -10.70 -7.37
C SER A 137 -14.39 -10.62 -6.89
N VAL A 138 -14.07 -11.41 -5.86
CA VAL A 138 -12.70 -11.59 -5.37
C VAL A 138 -12.43 -13.09 -5.21
N ASP A 139 -11.58 -13.63 -6.08
CA ASP A 139 -11.06 -14.98 -5.95
C ASP A 139 -9.78 -14.95 -5.10
N ILE A 140 -9.59 -15.96 -4.25
CA ILE A 140 -8.38 -16.12 -3.44
C ILE A 140 -7.59 -17.30 -4.01
N LEU A 141 -6.35 -17.03 -4.43
CA LEU A 141 -5.42 -18.05 -4.92
C LEU A 141 -4.35 -18.29 -3.86
N HIS A 142 -3.96 -19.55 -3.67
CA HIS A 142 -2.86 -19.88 -2.77
C HIS A 142 -1.52 -19.69 -3.47
N SER A 143 -0.58 -19.03 -2.80
CA SER A 143 0.81 -19.01 -3.25
C SER A 143 1.47 -20.37 -2.97
N PRO A 144 2.55 -20.72 -3.67
CA PRO A 144 3.38 -21.87 -3.32
C PRO A 144 3.99 -21.78 -1.90
N THR A 145 4.12 -20.57 -1.35
CA THR A 145 4.53 -20.37 0.05
C THR A 145 3.49 -20.92 1.03
N PHE A 146 2.20 -20.77 0.74
CA PHE A 146 1.14 -21.36 1.57
C PHE A 146 1.17 -22.90 1.50
N ALA A 147 1.38 -23.46 0.31
CA ALA A 147 1.57 -24.91 0.18
C ALA A 147 2.79 -25.40 0.97
N LEU A 148 3.89 -24.65 0.96
CA LEU A 148 5.07 -24.94 1.77
C LEU A 148 4.74 -24.90 3.27
N SER A 149 4.00 -23.90 3.76
CA SER A 149 3.63 -23.80 5.18
C SER A 149 2.80 -24.99 5.65
N GLN A 150 1.92 -25.53 4.79
CA GLN A 150 1.19 -26.77 5.08
C GLN A 150 2.12 -27.96 5.24
N VAL A 151 3.07 -28.13 4.31
CA VAL A 151 3.99 -29.29 4.29
C VAL A 151 4.90 -29.32 5.51
N ILE A 152 5.36 -28.15 5.96
CA ILE A 152 6.36 -28.05 7.05
C ILE A 152 5.71 -28.00 8.43
N GLY A 153 4.38 -28.05 8.49
CA GLY A 153 3.63 -28.11 9.74
C GLY A 153 3.54 -26.77 10.47
N ASP A 154 3.67 -25.64 9.76
CA ASP A 154 3.58 -24.28 10.35
C ASP A 154 2.19 -23.94 10.92
N LYS A 155 1.21 -24.87 10.84
CA LYS A 155 -0.18 -24.76 11.34
C LYS A 155 -0.96 -23.54 10.87
N VAL A 156 -0.45 -22.79 9.88
CA VAL A 156 -1.18 -21.66 9.30
C VAL A 156 -2.38 -22.19 8.54
N THR A 157 -3.57 -21.95 9.05
CA THR A 157 -4.81 -22.32 8.35
C THR A 157 -5.14 -21.32 7.24
N GLU A 158 -5.96 -21.73 6.28
CA GLU A 158 -6.45 -20.80 5.25
C GLU A 158 -7.25 -19.64 5.87
N GLU A 159 -8.08 -19.91 6.88
CA GLU A 159 -8.84 -18.87 7.59
C GLU A 159 -7.93 -17.84 8.27
N GLU A 160 -6.83 -18.28 8.88
CA GLU A 160 -5.83 -17.39 9.49
C GLU A 160 -5.10 -16.55 8.44
N ALA A 161 -4.70 -17.16 7.32
CA ALA A 161 -4.07 -16.44 6.21
C ALA A 161 -5.02 -15.39 5.61
N ILE A 162 -6.29 -15.73 5.42
CA ILE A 162 -7.32 -14.80 4.94
C ILE A 162 -7.51 -13.66 5.95
N LYS A 163 -7.61 -13.97 7.26
CA LYS A 163 -7.76 -12.97 8.31
C LYS A 163 -6.58 -12.00 8.36
N GLN A 164 -5.37 -12.49 8.11
CA GLN A 164 -4.15 -11.69 8.08
C GLN A 164 -4.07 -10.79 6.84
N GLU A 165 -4.29 -11.34 5.64
CA GLU A 165 -3.96 -10.63 4.39
C GLU A 165 -5.16 -9.90 3.76
N LYS A 166 -6.41 -10.35 3.97
CA LYS A 166 -7.57 -9.82 3.23
C LYS A 166 -7.80 -8.33 3.47
N SER A 167 -7.83 -7.89 4.72
CA SER A 167 -8.06 -6.47 5.05
C SER A 167 -6.96 -5.58 4.50
N LEU A 168 -5.71 -6.05 4.57
CA LEU A 168 -4.54 -5.36 4.00
C LEU A 168 -4.65 -5.29 2.47
N CYS A 169 -4.95 -6.39 1.79
CA CYS A 169 -5.14 -6.43 0.35
C CYS A 169 -6.21 -5.44 -0.11
N VAL A 170 -7.39 -5.43 0.52
CA VAL A 170 -8.48 -4.50 0.15
C VAL A 170 -8.08 -3.06 0.45
N GLY A 171 -7.47 -2.78 1.60
CA GLY A 171 -7.02 -1.45 1.99
C GLY A 171 -5.95 -0.90 1.04
N PHE A 172 -4.91 -1.66 0.75
CA PHE A 172 -3.85 -1.26 -0.17
C PHE A 172 -4.34 -1.14 -1.62
N LEU A 173 -5.26 -2.00 -2.05
CA LEU A 173 -5.86 -1.88 -3.38
C LEU A 173 -6.66 -0.58 -3.50
N ALA A 174 -7.48 -0.26 -2.49
CA ALA A 174 -8.20 1.01 -2.42
C ALA A 174 -7.23 2.21 -2.42
N MET A 175 -6.12 2.14 -1.68
CA MET A 175 -5.08 3.18 -1.70
C MET A 175 -4.47 3.34 -3.10
N ALA A 176 -4.14 2.26 -3.79
CA ALA A 176 -3.55 2.32 -5.13
C ALA A 176 -4.52 2.93 -6.15
N VAL A 177 -5.79 2.52 -6.10
CA VAL A 177 -6.86 3.10 -6.91
C VAL A 177 -7.04 4.59 -6.58
N GLY A 178 -7.14 4.94 -5.30
CA GLY A 178 -7.23 6.33 -4.86
C GLY A 178 -6.04 7.17 -5.34
N MET A 179 -4.82 6.66 -5.18
CA MET A 179 -3.60 7.30 -5.67
C MET A 179 -3.62 7.50 -7.18
N SER A 180 -4.04 6.50 -7.97
CA SER A 180 -4.08 6.61 -9.43
C SER A 180 -4.94 7.79 -9.89
N ILE A 181 -6.10 8.00 -9.25
CA ILE A 181 -7.01 9.10 -9.52
C ILE A 181 -6.43 10.42 -8.97
N LEU A 182 -5.99 10.44 -7.71
CA LEU A 182 -5.50 11.65 -7.05
C LEU A 182 -4.23 12.23 -7.69
N PHE A 183 -3.44 11.41 -8.38
CA PHE A 183 -2.31 11.89 -9.16
C PHE A 183 -2.71 12.74 -10.37
N GLU A 184 -3.94 12.62 -10.86
CA GLU A 184 -4.48 13.48 -11.93
C GLU A 184 -4.94 14.84 -11.40
N HIS A 185 -5.22 14.94 -10.09
CA HIS A 185 -5.67 16.15 -9.42
C HIS A 185 -4.50 16.91 -8.79
N LYS A 186 -4.05 17.95 -9.50
CA LYS A 186 -2.95 18.83 -9.05
C LYS A 186 -3.14 19.23 -7.57
N ALA A 187 -2.04 19.17 -6.80
CA ALA A 187 -1.94 19.51 -5.39
C ALA A 187 -2.57 18.55 -4.36
N MET A 188 -3.19 17.42 -4.75
CA MET A 188 -3.58 16.38 -3.78
C MET A 188 -2.38 15.59 -3.29
N LEU A 189 -1.63 15.01 -4.24
CA LEU A 189 -0.40 14.24 -3.98
C LEU A 189 0.76 14.81 -4.79
N GLU A 190 1.93 14.81 -4.17
CA GLU A 190 3.21 15.16 -4.81
C GLU A 190 4.05 13.90 -5.02
N LYS A 191 4.75 13.84 -6.15
CA LYS A 191 5.67 12.75 -6.52
C LYS A 191 7.10 13.29 -6.52
N GLU A 192 7.98 12.63 -5.78
CA GLU A 192 9.41 12.89 -5.81
C GLU A 192 10.12 11.57 -6.17
N GLU A 193 10.68 11.51 -7.38
CA GLU A 193 11.45 10.35 -7.81
C GLU A 193 12.87 10.41 -7.22
N VAL A 194 13.26 9.36 -6.50
CA VAL A 194 14.58 9.25 -5.87
C VAL A 194 15.20 7.88 -6.17
N PRO A 195 16.54 7.75 -6.12
CA PRO A 195 17.17 6.43 -6.22
C PRO A 195 16.70 5.50 -5.09
N ALA A 196 16.45 4.23 -5.43
CA ALA A 196 15.94 3.24 -4.48
C ALA A 196 16.92 2.97 -3.32
N TYR A 197 18.21 3.00 -3.64
CA TYR A 197 19.28 2.76 -2.68
C TYR A 197 19.85 4.08 -2.13
N PRO A 198 20.01 4.20 -0.79
CA PRO A 198 20.66 5.35 -0.18
C PRO A 198 22.06 5.61 -0.76
N ARG A 199 22.47 6.88 -0.79
CA ARG A 199 23.78 7.27 -1.35
C ARG A 199 24.95 6.56 -0.67
N ALA A 200 24.88 6.36 0.65
CA ALA A 200 25.92 5.69 1.42
C ALA A 200 26.10 4.23 0.97
N GLU A 201 25.00 3.52 0.75
CA GLU A 201 25.01 2.14 0.27
C GLU A 201 25.50 2.05 -1.18
N ARG A 202 25.02 2.92 -2.07
CA ARG A 202 25.54 3.01 -3.46
C ARG A 202 27.04 3.20 -3.49
N ARG A 203 27.58 4.08 -2.64
CA ARG A 203 29.03 4.29 -2.49
C ARG A 203 29.76 3.07 -1.95
N ARG A 204 29.19 2.38 -0.95
CA ARG A 204 29.77 1.16 -0.36
C ARG A 204 29.91 0.06 -1.42
N VAL A 205 28.87 -0.16 -2.22
CA VAL A 205 28.85 -1.21 -3.25
C VAL A 205 29.76 -0.87 -4.43
N GLN A 206 29.80 0.41 -4.84
CA GLN A 206 30.78 0.87 -5.84
C GLN A 206 32.23 0.64 -5.40
N LYS A 207 32.55 0.89 -4.11
CA LYS A 207 33.89 0.63 -3.56
C LYS A 207 34.29 -0.86 -3.57
N SER A 208 33.32 -1.77 -3.52
CA SER A 208 33.57 -3.22 -3.62
C SER A 208 33.55 -3.74 -5.06
N GLY A 209 33.55 -2.86 -6.06
CA GLY A 209 33.58 -3.24 -7.49
C GLY A 209 32.24 -3.80 -8.01
N ARG A 210 31.16 -3.67 -7.24
CA ARG A 210 29.82 -4.10 -7.62
C ARG A 210 28.95 -2.88 -8.00
N THR A 211 27.90 -3.12 -8.77
CA THR A 211 26.90 -2.09 -9.12
C THR A 211 25.53 -2.48 -8.57
N LEU A 212 24.82 -1.53 -7.96
CA LEU A 212 23.43 -1.74 -7.57
C LEU A 212 22.52 -1.51 -8.79
N PRO A 213 21.38 -2.21 -8.87
CA PRO A 213 20.37 -1.93 -9.89
C PRO A 213 19.98 -0.45 -9.90
N ASN A 214 19.87 0.13 -11.10
CA ASN A 214 19.41 1.51 -11.27
C ASN A 214 17.87 1.57 -11.15
N LYS A 215 17.34 1.23 -9.97
CA LYS A 215 15.92 1.34 -9.64
C LYS A 215 15.65 2.66 -8.91
N SER A 216 14.55 3.31 -9.25
CA SER A 216 14.03 4.49 -8.55
C SER A 216 12.82 4.14 -7.69
N ILE A 217 12.53 4.99 -6.71
CA ILE A 217 11.33 4.97 -5.88
C ILE A 217 10.64 6.31 -6.06
N ILE A 218 9.33 6.30 -6.21
CA ILE A 218 8.49 7.48 -6.15
C ILE A 218 8.06 7.67 -4.69
N LYS A 219 8.60 8.70 -4.04
CA LYS A 219 8.07 9.15 -2.75
C LYS A 219 6.76 9.90 -3.01
N VAL A 220 5.74 9.53 -2.25
CA VAL A 220 4.41 10.14 -2.32
C VAL A 220 4.19 10.95 -1.06
N LYS A 221 3.92 12.24 -1.25
CA LYS A 221 3.68 13.20 -0.16
C LYS A 221 2.36 13.92 -0.38
N LEU A 222 1.84 14.54 0.69
CA LEU A 222 0.70 15.45 0.56
C LEU A 222 1.12 16.75 -0.13
N GLY A 223 0.43 17.07 -1.22
CA GLY A 223 0.39 18.42 -1.75
C GLY A 223 -0.50 19.33 -0.90
N GLU A 224 -0.62 20.59 -1.29
CA GLU A 224 -1.36 21.58 -0.51
C GLU A 224 -2.84 21.20 -0.27
N LEU A 225 -3.56 20.76 -1.30
CA LEU A 225 -4.96 20.31 -1.13
C LEU A 225 -5.06 19.03 -0.32
N GLY A 226 -4.07 18.14 -0.42
CA GLY A 226 -4.00 16.94 0.42
C GLY A 226 -3.87 17.28 1.92
N ARG A 227 -3.11 18.32 2.27
CA ARG A 227 -3.03 18.80 3.66
C ARG A 227 -4.37 19.33 4.14
N ARG A 228 -5.05 20.14 3.33
CA ARG A 228 -6.40 20.67 3.63
C ARG A 228 -7.46 19.57 3.75
N GLN A 229 -7.36 18.53 2.93
CA GLN A 229 -8.20 17.33 3.04
C GLN A 229 -8.05 16.67 4.41
N LEU A 230 -6.79 16.47 4.84
CA LEU A 230 -6.49 15.82 6.11
C LEU A 230 -6.99 16.66 7.30
N GLU A 231 -6.74 17.98 7.26
CA GLU A 231 -7.28 18.94 8.24
C GLU A 231 -8.81 18.86 8.35
N ALA A 232 -9.52 18.95 7.23
CA ALA A 232 -10.98 18.89 7.21
C ALA A 232 -11.56 17.57 7.71
N THR A 233 -10.81 16.46 7.56
CA THR A 233 -11.19 15.14 8.05
C THR A 233 -11.06 15.06 9.57
N SER A 234 -9.96 15.58 10.12
CA SER A 234 -9.74 15.68 11.57
C SER A 234 -10.78 16.57 12.25
N ASP A 235 -11.05 17.76 11.69
CA ASP A 235 -12.07 18.69 12.22
C ASP A 235 -13.47 18.08 12.26
N LYS A 236 -13.79 17.18 11.32
CA LYS A 236 -15.07 16.46 11.30
C LYS A 236 -15.16 15.44 12.44
N ARG A 237 -14.06 14.76 12.76
CA ARG A 237 -13.99 13.82 13.89
C ARG A 237 -14.17 14.56 15.21
N GLU A 238 -13.47 15.68 15.40
CA GLU A 238 -13.56 16.52 16.60
C GLU A 238 -14.94 17.20 16.73
N ALA A 239 -15.51 17.73 15.64
CA ALA A 239 -16.84 18.35 15.68
C ALA A 239 -18.02 17.37 15.86
N ASN A 240 -17.82 16.07 15.65
CA ASN A 240 -18.81 15.06 16.05
C ASN A 240 -18.86 14.88 17.58
N GLU A 241 -17.84 15.33 18.31
CA GLU A 241 -17.82 15.34 19.79
C GLU A 241 -18.40 16.63 20.36
N GLU A 242 -18.30 17.77 19.66
CA GLU A 242 -18.88 19.06 20.06
C GLU A 242 -19.89 19.61 19.03
N SER A 243 -21.18 19.57 19.39
CA SER A 243 -22.31 19.98 18.54
C SER A 243 -22.46 21.50 18.36
N SER A 244 -21.48 22.16 17.72
CA SER A 244 -21.60 23.58 17.37
C SER A 244 -22.03 23.81 15.90
N PRO A 245 -23.02 24.68 15.63
CA PRO A 245 -23.51 24.90 14.26
C PRO A 245 -22.54 25.73 13.41
N LYS A 246 -22.00 25.13 12.33
CA LYS A 246 -21.08 25.77 11.37
C LYS A 246 -21.79 26.83 10.50
N ARG A 247 -21.81 28.09 10.96
CA ARG A 247 -22.33 29.26 10.19
C ARG A 247 -21.25 30.04 9.39
N ARG A 248 -19.96 29.68 9.44
CA ARG A 248 -18.84 30.42 8.82
C ARG A 248 -18.06 29.61 7.78
N ALA A 249 -17.18 30.27 7.01
CA ALA A 249 -16.31 29.64 6.02
C ALA A 249 -15.44 28.53 6.65
N HIS A 250 -15.54 27.32 6.10
CA HIS A 250 -14.79 26.14 6.55
C HIS A 250 -14.41 25.24 5.38
N TRP A 251 -13.36 24.44 5.55
CA TRP A 251 -12.99 23.41 4.59
C TRP A 251 -13.98 22.24 4.66
N VAL A 252 -14.44 21.83 3.49
CA VAL A 252 -15.24 20.63 3.28
C VAL A 252 -14.35 19.57 2.65
N GLN A 253 -14.34 18.39 3.25
CA GLN A 253 -13.59 17.24 2.74
C GLN A 253 -14.06 16.87 1.32
N GLY A 254 -13.09 16.60 0.46
CA GLY A 254 -13.28 15.87 -0.80
C GLY A 254 -13.66 14.41 -0.55
N HIS A 255 -14.19 13.76 -1.57
CA HIS A 255 -14.60 12.36 -1.53
C HIS A 255 -14.62 11.73 -2.92
N PHE A 256 -14.51 10.40 -2.94
CA PHE A 256 -14.72 9.60 -4.14
C PHE A 256 -16.20 9.38 -4.40
N MET A 257 -16.58 9.26 -5.66
CA MET A 257 -17.96 9.02 -6.08
C MET A 257 -18.00 8.12 -7.31
N ARG A 258 -19.09 7.36 -7.42
CA ARG A 258 -19.43 6.63 -8.65
C ARG A 258 -19.69 7.62 -9.78
N ASN A 259 -19.07 7.40 -10.94
CA ASN A 259 -19.38 8.15 -12.15
C ASN A 259 -20.45 7.43 -12.99
N ARG A 260 -21.06 8.15 -13.95
CA ARG A 260 -22.14 7.59 -14.80
C ARG A 260 -21.68 6.44 -15.71
N SER A 261 -20.39 6.33 -15.97
CA SER A 261 -19.78 5.30 -16.80
C SER A 261 -19.38 4.05 -16.00
N GLY A 262 -19.71 3.98 -14.71
CA GLY A 262 -19.37 2.84 -13.83
C GLY A 262 -17.95 2.86 -13.27
N GLY A 263 -17.21 3.95 -13.46
CA GLY A 263 -15.90 4.19 -12.85
C GLY A 263 -15.97 5.05 -11.59
N ILE A 264 -14.80 5.42 -11.09
CA ILE A 264 -14.65 6.25 -9.89
C ILE A 264 -14.21 7.66 -10.30
N SER A 265 -14.76 8.67 -9.64
CA SER A 265 -14.39 10.08 -9.80
C SER A 265 -14.07 10.70 -8.45
N TRP A 266 -13.29 11.78 -8.46
CA TRP A 266 -12.90 12.50 -7.26
C TRP A 266 -13.46 13.92 -7.27
N ARG A 267 -13.97 14.37 -6.11
CA ARG A 267 -14.31 15.77 -5.87
C ARG A 267 -13.31 16.36 -4.89
N ASN A 268 -12.65 17.45 -5.30
CA ASN A 268 -11.67 18.14 -4.48
C ASN A 268 -12.26 18.71 -3.17
N PRO A 269 -11.44 18.78 -2.11
CA PRO A 269 -11.76 19.60 -0.95
C PRO A 269 -11.95 21.04 -1.38
N HIS A 270 -12.91 21.72 -0.76
CA HIS A 270 -13.29 23.10 -1.10
C HIS A 270 -13.82 23.83 0.13
N ILE A 271 -13.86 25.15 0.06
CA ILE A 271 -14.38 25.98 1.13
C ILE A 271 -15.88 26.18 0.94
N ARG A 272 -16.64 26.12 2.04
CA ARG A 272 -18.06 26.43 2.07
C ARG A 272 -18.36 27.43 3.20
N GLY A 273 -19.30 28.34 2.95
CA GLY A 273 -19.68 29.41 3.90
C GLY A 273 -19.13 30.78 3.49
N ALA A 274 -19.42 31.80 4.29
CA ALA A 274 -18.97 33.18 4.09
C ALA A 274 -18.07 33.64 5.24
N GLY A 275 -17.13 34.55 4.96
CA GLY A 275 -16.17 35.12 5.93
C GLY A 275 -14.75 34.55 5.81
N PRO A 276 -13.79 35.06 6.61
CA PRO A 276 -12.40 34.57 6.62
C PRO A 276 -12.32 33.13 7.15
N LEU A 277 -11.35 32.37 6.64
CA LEU A 277 -11.03 31.02 7.11
C LEU A 277 -10.54 31.07 8.56
N LEU A 278 -10.89 30.05 9.36
CA LEU A 278 -10.30 29.86 10.69
C LEU A 278 -8.81 29.56 10.53
N GLU A 279 -7.95 30.53 10.85
CA GLU A 279 -6.56 30.26 11.26
C GLU A 279 -6.58 30.03 12.78
N GLN A 280 -6.67 28.78 13.22
CA GLN A 280 -6.45 28.47 14.63
C GLN A 280 -4.94 28.44 14.89
N GLU A 281 -4.37 29.60 15.25
CA GLU A 281 -3.12 29.61 16.01
C GLU A 281 -3.41 29.02 17.40
N ARG A 282 -2.89 27.81 17.66
CA ARG A 282 -2.91 27.21 19.01
C ARG A 282 -2.03 28.04 19.94
N HIS A 283 -2.62 29.01 20.64
CA HIS A 283 -2.02 29.53 21.86
C HIS A 283 -2.21 28.49 22.98
N LEU A 284 -1.18 27.69 23.24
CA LEU A 284 -1.05 26.97 24.50
C LEU A 284 -0.68 28.00 25.57
N SER A 285 -1.67 28.59 26.24
CA SER A 285 -1.42 29.24 27.53
C SER A 285 -1.26 28.13 28.57
N SER A 286 -0.03 27.93 29.02
CA SER A 286 0.27 27.20 30.25
C SER A 286 -0.36 27.96 31.42
N ASN A 287 -1.46 27.45 31.97
CA ASN A 287 -1.89 27.86 33.30
C ASN A 287 -1.13 27.00 34.31
N GLU A 288 -0.17 27.63 34.98
CA GLU A 288 0.18 27.30 36.37
C GLU A 288 -1.05 27.61 37.23
N ASP A 289 -1.53 26.60 37.96
CA ASP A 289 -2.00 26.67 39.36
C ASP A 289 -2.24 25.24 39.87
#